data_AF-Q5UYW4-F1
#
_entry.id   AF-Q5UYW4-F1
#
_cell.length_a   1.000
_cell.length_b   1.000
_cell.length_c   1.000
_cell.angle_alpha   90.00
_cell.angle_beta   90.00
_cell.angle_gamma   90.00
#
_symmetry.space_group_name_H-M   'P 1'
#
loop_
_entity.id
_entity.type
_entity.pdbx_description
1 polymer ?
#
loop_
_entity_poly.entity_id
_entity_poly.type
_entity_poly.pdbx_seq_one_letter_code
_entity_poly.pdbx_strand_id
1 'polypeptide(L)'
;MLVALLAVGVALVVSLKGVFALPRPPGAGTATHAELLPAALRGVYESMATGEGFGFPSGHATLSLLVWGGIAWALRVGTRRQRTAVAATIVALIGLSRLVLGVHYLADIVAGFAIAGTALVLALSALKTPERVFGFAAVIAVAGLFVTGISRNSAGALGVAVAGAVVWALLGDSIPEPTRHGVGITALLGVVSVGTLLGVTFELDPTPGVITLLAGLGTGVLLTLPLAGEQLAEKY
;
A
#
# COMPACT_ATOMS: atom_id res chain seq x y z
N MET A 1 12.71 2.89 -1.23
CA MET A 1 12.03 2.70 -2.54
C MET A 1 10.69 1.99 -2.42
N LEU A 2 10.60 0.78 -1.84
CA LEU A 2 9.34 0.02 -1.75
C LEU A 2 8.19 0.79 -1.07
N VAL A 3 8.46 1.42 0.08
CA VAL A 3 7.46 2.24 0.80
C VAL A 3 7.00 3.43 -0.05
N ALA A 4 7.90 4.04 -0.82
CA ALA A 4 7.56 5.14 -1.73
C ALA A 4 6.65 4.68 -2.88
N LEU A 5 6.90 3.50 -3.46
CA LEU A 5 6.02 2.89 -4.46
C LEU A 5 4.63 2.60 -3.88
N LEU A 6 4.57 2.12 -2.63
CA LEU A 6 3.31 1.90 -1.93
C LEU A 6 2.54 3.22 -1.75
N ALA A 7 3.21 4.30 -1.35
CA ALA A 7 2.62 5.63 -1.23
C ALA A 7 2.03 6.13 -2.56
N VAL A 8 2.76 5.96 -3.68
CA VAL A 8 2.25 6.26 -5.03
C VAL A 8 1.00 5.44 -5.32
N GLY A 9 1.02 4.15 -5.03
CA GLY A 9 -0.12 3.25 -5.24
C GLY A 9 -1.36 3.68 -4.47
N VAL A 10 -1.22 4.00 -3.18
CA VAL A 10 -2.32 4.49 -2.35
C VAL A 10 -2.87 5.81 -2.89
N ALA A 11 -2.00 6.77 -3.19
CA ALA A 11 -2.40 8.06 -3.75
C ALA A 11 -3.14 7.92 -5.09
N LEU A 12 -2.65 7.08 -6.00
CA LEU A 12 -3.30 6.82 -7.29
C LEU A 12 -4.66 6.16 -7.12
N VAL A 13 -4.76 5.10 -6.30
CA VAL A 13 -6.02 4.37 -6.12
C VAL A 13 -7.09 5.29 -5.53
N VAL A 14 -6.76 6.03 -4.48
CA VAL A 14 -7.72 6.92 -3.83
C VAL A 14 -8.17 8.03 -4.78
N SER A 15 -7.23 8.66 -5.48
CA SER A 15 -7.55 9.77 -6.39
C SER A 15 -8.37 9.29 -7.59
N LEU A 16 -7.94 8.22 -8.26
CA LEU A 16 -8.60 7.72 -9.47
C LEU A 16 -9.98 7.13 -9.19
N LYS A 17 -10.19 6.51 -8.03
CA LYS A 17 -11.55 6.11 -7.62
C LYS A 17 -12.49 7.30 -7.52
N GLY A 18 -12.02 8.43 -7.02
CA GLY A 18 -12.79 9.68 -7.00
C GLY A 18 -13.05 10.24 -8.41
N VAL A 19 -12.03 10.21 -9.28
CA VAL A 19 -12.13 10.73 -10.65
C VAL A 19 -13.15 9.94 -11.48
N PHE A 20 -13.06 8.61 -11.46
CA PHE A 20 -13.88 7.76 -12.33
C PHE A 20 -15.24 7.43 -11.75
N ALA A 21 -15.35 7.30 -10.42
CA ALA A 21 -16.59 7.04 -9.71
C ALA A 21 -17.40 5.82 -10.27
N LEU A 22 -16.74 4.84 -10.87
CA LEU A 22 -17.43 3.69 -11.48
C LEU A 22 -17.87 2.67 -10.41
N PRO A 23 -19.09 2.13 -10.53
CA PRO A 23 -19.63 1.19 -9.55
C PRO A 23 -18.93 -0.18 -9.63
N ARG A 24 -19.04 -0.94 -8.54
CA ARG A 24 -18.63 -2.35 -8.47
C ARG A 24 -19.69 -3.26 -9.13
N PRO A 25 -19.37 -4.55 -9.35
CA PRO A 25 -20.38 -5.53 -9.71
C PRO A 25 -21.50 -5.66 -8.65
N PRO A 26 -22.73 -6.02 -9.06
CA PRO A 26 -23.81 -6.32 -8.13
C PRO A 26 -23.40 -7.43 -7.15
N GLY A 27 -23.74 -7.27 -5.87
CA GLY A 27 -23.39 -8.25 -4.82
C GLY A 27 -22.00 -8.10 -4.22
N ALA A 28 -21.18 -7.13 -4.65
CA ALA A 28 -19.85 -6.90 -4.09
C ALA A 28 -19.83 -6.57 -2.58
N GLY A 29 -20.95 -6.12 -2.02
CA GLY A 29 -21.11 -5.88 -0.57
C GLY A 29 -21.44 -7.12 0.25
N THR A 30 -21.67 -8.28 -0.38
CA THR A 30 -22.05 -9.52 0.31
C THR A 30 -20.98 -10.57 0.16
N ALA A 31 -20.50 -11.13 1.28
CA ALA A 31 -19.52 -12.20 1.28
C ALA A 31 -20.18 -13.54 0.93
N THR A 32 -20.16 -13.91 -0.35
CA THR A 32 -20.73 -15.18 -0.80
C THR A 32 -20.08 -16.34 -0.04
N HIS A 33 -20.88 -17.31 0.41
CA HIS A 33 -20.42 -18.52 1.12
C HIS A 33 -19.80 -18.31 2.51
N ALA A 34 -19.95 -17.13 3.13
CA ALA A 34 -19.49 -16.89 4.51
C ALA A 34 -20.10 -17.85 5.55
N GLU A 35 -21.29 -18.39 5.25
CA GLU A 35 -21.98 -19.39 6.08
C GLU A 35 -21.24 -20.74 6.16
N LEU A 36 -20.45 -21.09 5.15
CA LEU A 36 -19.67 -22.34 5.11
C LEU A 36 -18.47 -22.31 6.08
N LEU A 37 -18.10 -21.13 6.58
CA LEU A 37 -16.96 -20.96 7.47
C LEU A 37 -17.37 -21.06 8.95
N PRO A 38 -16.46 -21.55 9.81
CA PRO A 38 -16.62 -21.45 11.26
C PRO A 38 -16.88 -20.01 11.67
N ALA A 39 -17.73 -19.80 12.69
CA ALA A 39 -18.12 -18.46 13.16
C ALA A 39 -16.90 -17.57 13.48
N ALA A 40 -15.82 -18.17 14.00
CA ALA A 40 -14.58 -17.47 14.32
C ALA A 40 -13.86 -16.86 13.09
N LEU A 41 -14.04 -17.43 11.89
CA LEU A 41 -13.37 -16.97 10.67
C LEU A 41 -14.27 -16.10 9.78
N ARG A 42 -15.57 -16.04 10.08
CA ARG A 42 -16.56 -15.37 9.23
C ARG A 42 -16.28 -13.88 9.06
N GLY A 43 -16.04 -13.16 10.16
CA GLY A 43 -15.75 -11.72 10.10
C GLY A 43 -14.45 -11.41 9.33
N VAL A 44 -13.44 -12.27 9.47
CA VAL A 44 -12.18 -12.14 8.71
C VAL A 44 -12.45 -12.31 7.21
N TYR A 45 -13.17 -13.36 6.83
CA TYR A 45 -13.55 -13.57 5.44
C TYR A 45 -14.40 -12.43 4.87
N GLU A 46 -15.42 -11.97 5.60
CA GLU A 46 -16.28 -10.86 5.18
C GLU A 46 -15.47 -9.60 4.87
N SER A 47 -14.52 -9.23 5.73
CA SER A 47 -13.65 -8.08 5.51
C SER A 47 -12.74 -8.19 4.27
N MET A 48 -12.40 -9.42 3.84
CA MET A 48 -11.56 -9.66 2.66
C MET A 48 -12.38 -9.83 1.38
N ALA A 49 -13.55 -10.45 1.50
CA ALA A 49 -14.41 -10.90 0.40
C ALA A 49 -15.37 -9.82 -0.10
N THR A 50 -15.67 -8.81 0.71
CA THR A 50 -16.56 -7.71 0.34
C THR A 50 -15.78 -6.51 -0.18
N GLY A 51 -16.50 -5.56 -0.78
CA GLY A 51 -15.96 -4.28 -1.15
C GLY A 51 -17.04 -3.21 -1.28
N GLU A 52 -16.83 -2.10 -0.57
CA GLU A 52 -17.69 -0.93 -0.63
C GLU A 52 -17.13 0.16 -1.55
N GLY A 53 -17.97 1.13 -1.89
CA GLY A 53 -17.63 2.28 -2.74
C GLY A 53 -17.25 1.92 -4.18
N PHE A 54 -16.51 2.81 -4.83
CA PHE A 54 -16.15 2.67 -6.25
C PHE A 54 -15.22 1.49 -6.53
N GLY A 55 -15.47 0.82 -7.66
CA GLY A 55 -14.74 -0.36 -8.12
C GLY A 55 -13.51 -0.04 -8.94
N PHE A 56 -13.56 1.01 -9.78
CA PHE A 56 -12.50 1.32 -10.72
C PHE A 56 -11.55 2.42 -10.20
N PRO A 57 -10.22 2.27 -10.37
CA PRO A 57 -9.50 1.04 -10.70
C PRO A 57 -9.38 0.09 -9.48
N SER A 58 -9.03 -1.17 -9.73
CA SER A 58 -8.85 -2.14 -8.64
C SER A 58 -7.62 -1.83 -7.78
N GLY A 59 -7.85 -1.49 -6.50
CA GLY A 59 -6.76 -1.19 -5.57
C GLY A 59 -5.85 -2.39 -5.30
N HIS A 60 -6.41 -3.60 -5.22
CA HIS A 60 -5.63 -4.83 -5.04
C HIS A 60 -4.69 -5.08 -6.23
N ALA A 61 -5.19 -4.92 -7.45
CA ALA A 61 -4.37 -5.05 -8.66
C ALA A 61 -3.25 -4.01 -8.70
N THR A 62 -3.56 -2.75 -8.40
CA THR A 62 -2.59 -1.65 -8.42
C THR A 62 -1.51 -1.81 -7.36
N LEU A 63 -1.90 -2.02 -6.09
CA LEU A 63 -0.97 -2.11 -4.97
C LEU A 63 -0.11 -3.37 -5.06
N SER A 64 -0.70 -4.53 -5.41
CA SER A 64 0.06 -5.76 -5.55
C SER A 64 1.14 -5.66 -6.62
N LEU A 65 0.85 -5.05 -7.77
CA LEU A 65 1.84 -4.88 -8.83
C LEU A 65 2.99 -3.96 -8.39
N LEU A 66 2.69 -2.83 -7.74
CA LEU A 66 3.73 -1.92 -7.24
C LEU A 66 4.62 -2.58 -6.17
N VAL A 67 4.01 -3.33 -5.24
CA VAL A 67 4.73 -4.03 -4.17
C VAL A 67 5.55 -5.18 -4.72
N TRP A 68 4.92 -6.14 -5.41
CA TRP A 68 5.63 -7.34 -5.90
C TRP A 68 6.58 -7.03 -7.06
N GLY A 69 6.23 -6.10 -7.94
CA GLY A 69 7.12 -5.59 -8.98
C GLY A 69 8.32 -4.85 -8.39
N GLY A 70 8.10 -4.01 -7.37
CA GLY A 70 9.16 -3.36 -6.60
C GLY A 70 10.08 -4.37 -5.91
N ILE A 71 9.52 -5.40 -5.28
CA ILE A 71 10.28 -6.49 -4.63
C ILE A 71 11.12 -7.26 -5.66
N ALA A 72 10.54 -7.61 -6.82
CA ALA A 72 11.29 -8.29 -7.88
C ALA A 72 12.46 -7.47 -8.43
N TRP A 73 12.32 -6.14 -8.42
CA TRP A 73 13.39 -5.21 -8.77
C TRP A 73 14.46 -5.08 -7.67
N ALA A 74 14.04 -4.97 -6.40
CA ALA A 74 14.93 -4.73 -5.27
C ALA A 74 15.74 -5.97 -4.87
N LEU A 75 15.11 -7.14 -4.84
CA LEU A 75 15.77 -8.38 -4.45
C LEU A 75 16.83 -8.81 -5.47
N ARG A 76 17.94 -9.35 -4.97
CA ARG A 76 19.04 -9.88 -5.78
C ARG A 76 19.14 -11.41 -5.75
N VAL A 77 18.21 -12.07 -5.07
CA VAL A 77 18.15 -13.54 -4.98
C VAL A 77 17.65 -14.12 -6.32
N GLY A 78 18.34 -15.13 -6.84
CA GLY A 78 18.01 -15.82 -8.10
C GLY A 78 18.20 -14.96 -9.35
N THR A 79 17.66 -15.42 -10.48
CA THR A 79 17.71 -14.67 -11.76
C THR A 79 16.61 -13.62 -11.85
N ARG A 80 16.85 -12.57 -12.65
CA ARG A 80 15.82 -11.54 -12.92
C ARG A 80 14.53 -12.16 -13.46
N ARG A 81 14.64 -13.15 -14.35
CA ARG A 81 13.48 -13.85 -14.94
C ARG A 81 12.65 -14.59 -13.89
N GLN A 82 13.30 -15.29 -12.95
CA GLN A 82 12.61 -15.99 -11.86
C GLN A 82 11.85 -15.00 -10.96
N ARG A 83 12.50 -13.91 -10.53
CA ARG A 83 11.85 -12.91 -9.68
C ARG A 83 10.65 -12.25 -10.35
N THR A 84 10.78 -11.90 -11.64
CA THR A 84 9.67 -11.32 -12.39
C THR A 84 8.53 -12.31 -12.60
N ALA A 85 8.84 -13.59 -12.85
CA ALA A 85 7.82 -14.63 -13.01
C ALA A 85 7.04 -14.87 -11.70
N VAL A 86 7.74 -14.94 -10.56
CA VAL A 86 7.10 -15.08 -9.24
C VAL A 86 6.21 -13.88 -8.94
N ALA A 87 6.71 -12.67 -9.11
CA ALA A 87 5.92 -11.46 -8.89
C ALA A 87 4.70 -11.40 -9.81
N ALA A 88 4.86 -11.67 -11.11
CA ALA A 88 3.76 -11.68 -12.07
C ALA A 88 2.70 -12.73 -11.71
N THR A 89 3.13 -13.92 -11.26
CA THR A 89 2.21 -14.98 -10.81
C THR A 89 1.40 -14.54 -9.61
N ILE A 90 2.05 -13.98 -8.58
CA ILE A 90 1.36 -13.51 -7.37
C ILE A 90 0.38 -12.37 -7.72
N VAL A 91 0.80 -11.41 -8.55
CA VAL A 91 -0.04 -10.29 -8.99
C VAL A 91 -1.26 -10.79 -9.79
N ALA A 92 -1.06 -11.77 -10.69
CA ALA A 92 -2.16 -12.38 -11.44
C ALA A 92 -3.13 -13.12 -10.52
N LEU A 93 -2.64 -13.87 -9.53
CA LEU A 93 -3.48 -14.57 -8.55
C LEU A 93 -4.29 -13.59 -7.68
N ILE A 94 -3.68 -12.48 -7.26
CA ILE A 94 -4.39 -11.41 -6.53
C ILE A 94 -5.45 -10.74 -7.39
N GLY A 95 -5.16 -10.48 -8.67
CA GLY A 95 -6.17 -9.97 -9.61
C GLY A 95 -7.33 -10.95 -9.81
N LEU A 96 -7.01 -12.23 -10.05
CA LEU A 96 -7.98 -13.29 -10.25
C LEU A 96 -8.87 -13.49 -9.02
N SER A 97 -8.32 -13.41 -7.81
CA SER A 97 -9.11 -13.54 -6.59
C SER A 97 -10.21 -12.47 -6.53
N ARG A 98 -9.96 -11.26 -7.03
CA ARG A 98 -10.98 -10.19 -7.06
C ARG A 98 -12.09 -10.45 -8.08
N LEU A 99 -11.79 -11.14 -9.18
CA LEU A 99 -12.82 -11.62 -10.12
C LEU A 99 -13.67 -12.72 -9.50
N VAL A 100 -13.02 -13.71 -8.88
CA VAL A 100 -13.68 -14.86 -8.26
C VAL A 100 -14.60 -14.41 -7.12
N LEU A 101 -14.17 -13.42 -6.33
CA LEU A 101 -14.98 -12.81 -5.27
C LEU A 101 -16.09 -11.89 -5.80
N GLY A 102 -16.14 -11.60 -7.11
CA GLY A 102 -17.18 -10.76 -7.70
C GLY A 102 -17.15 -9.30 -7.28
N VAL A 103 -16.03 -8.79 -6.77
CA VAL A 103 -15.94 -7.41 -6.23
C VAL A 103 -15.42 -6.37 -7.24
N HIS A 104 -14.93 -6.84 -8.39
CA HIS A 104 -14.35 -6.04 -9.47
C HIS A 104 -14.66 -6.65 -10.83
N TYR A 105 -14.82 -5.80 -11.83
CA TYR A 105 -14.83 -6.24 -13.23
C TYR A 105 -13.40 -6.51 -13.72
N LEU A 106 -13.26 -7.28 -14.80
CA LEU A 106 -11.96 -7.51 -15.45
C LEU A 106 -11.30 -6.20 -15.88
N ALA A 107 -12.09 -5.24 -16.36
CA ALA A 107 -11.60 -3.92 -16.73
C ALA A 107 -10.94 -3.17 -15.56
N ASP A 108 -11.49 -3.26 -14.34
CA ASP A 108 -10.92 -2.64 -13.14
C ASP A 108 -9.52 -3.16 -12.84
N ILE A 109 -9.30 -4.46 -13.06
CA ILE A 109 -8.05 -5.17 -12.77
C ILE A 109 -7.02 -4.86 -13.85
N VAL A 110 -7.39 -4.96 -15.12
CA VAL A 110 -6.50 -4.65 -16.25
C VAL A 110 -6.05 -3.19 -16.19
N ALA A 111 -6.97 -2.26 -15.90
CA ALA A 111 -6.63 -0.86 -15.69
C ALA A 111 -5.71 -0.68 -14.47
N GLY A 112 -5.99 -1.35 -13.36
CA GLY A 112 -5.11 -1.33 -12.18
C GLY A 112 -3.68 -1.77 -12.51
N PHE A 113 -3.52 -2.85 -13.29
CA PHE A 113 -2.20 -3.29 -13.76
C PHE A 113 -1.53 -2.30 -14.70
N ALA A 114 -2.26 -1.71 -15.64
CA ALA A 114 -1.71 -0.72 -16.57
C ALA A 114 -1.24 0.55 -15.83
N ILE A 115 -2.05 1.05 -14.90
CA ILE A 115 -1.73 2.21 -14.06
C ILE A 115 -0.50 1.93 -13.20
N ALA A 116 -0.50 0.81 -12.47
CA ALA A 116 0.62 0.42 -11.62
C ALA A 116 1.90 0.15 -12.41
N GLY A 117 1.81 -0.52 -13.56
CA GLY A 117 2.95 -0.79 -14.42
C GLY A 117 3.59 0.50 -14.94
N THR A 118 2.75 1.46 -15.37
CA THR A 118 3.21 2.79 -15.79
C THR A 118 3.88 3.53 -14.64
N ALA A 119 3.27 3.55 -13.46
CA ALA A 119 3.82 4.19 -12.27
C ALA A 119 5.14 3.54 -11.82
N LEU A 120 5.25 2.21 -11.89
CA LEU A 120 6.46 1.47 -11.56
C LEU A 120 7.60 1.82 -12.53
N VAL A 121 7.32 1.81 -13.84
CA VAL A 121 8.30 2.20 -14.85
C VAL A 121 8.76 3.64 -14.60
N LEU A 122 7.83 4.58 -14.45
CA LEU A 122 8.14 5.98 -14.17
C LEU A 122 9.03 6.14 -12.91
N ALA A 123 8.66 5.44 -11.83
CA ALA A 123 9.41 5.49 -10.58
C ALA A 123 10.84 4.96 -10.74
N LEU A 124 11.03 3.85 -11.46
CA LEU A 124 12.33 3.21 -11.61
C LEU A 124 13.20 3.82 -12.71
N SER A 125 12.62 4.39 -13.76
CA SER A 125 13.36 4.91 -14.91
C SER A 125 13.55 6.43 -14.90
N ALA A 126 12.57 7.20 -14.42
CA ALA A 126 12.59 8.66 -14.46
C ALA A 126 12.85 9.28 -13.08
N LEU A 127 12.09 8.85 -12.06
CA LEU A 127 12.22 9.42 -10.70
C LEU A 127 13.47 8.89 -10.01
N LYS A 128 13.74 7.58 -10.09
CA LYS A 128 14.94 6.84 -9.64
C LYS A 128 15.25 6.89 -8.13
N THR A 129 14.95 7.99 -7.44
CA THR A 129 15.22 8.18 -6.01
C THR A 129 13.92 8.11 -5.20
N PRO A 130 13.95 7.56 -3.96
CA PRO A 130 12.75 7.50 -3.14
C PRO A 130 12.16 8.87 -2.81
N GLU A 131 13.00 9.89 -2.64
CA GLU A 131 12.58 11.29 -2.43
C GLU A 131 11.65 11.78 -3.55
N ARG A 132 12.06 11.60 -4.82
CA ARG A 132 11.25 12.00 -5.99
C ARG A 132 9.99 11.16 -6.12
N VAL A 133 10.04 9.88 -5.75
CA VAL A 133 8.87 9.00 -5.77
C VAL A 133 7.86 9.39 -4.69
N PHE A 134 8.32 9.74 -3.48
CA PHE A 134 7.45 10.29 -2.44
C PHE A 134 6.89 11.67 -2.82
N GLY A 135 7.71 12.55 -3.39
CA GLY A 135 7.25 13.85 -3.91
C GLY A 135 6.16 13.67 -4.97
N PHE A 136 6.33 12.72 -5.89
CA PHE A 136 5.31 12.36 -6.87
C PHE A 136 4.02 11.83 -6.21
N ALA A 137 4.14 10.95 -5.20
CA ALA A 137 3.00 10.48 -4.43
C ALA A 137 2.25 11.64 -3.74
N ALA A 138 2.99 12.60 -3.16
CA ALA A 138 2.43 13.74 -2.46
C ALA A 138 1.68 14.67 -3.42
N VAL A 139 2.24 14.94 -4.60
CA VAL A 139 1.55 15.71 -5.66
C VAL A 139 0.24 15.03 -6.06
N ILE A 140 0.26 13.71 -6.29
CA ILE A 140 -0.97 12.96 -6.61
C ILE A 140 -1.97 13.04 -5.47
N ALA A 141 -1.54 12.84 -4.22
CA ALA A 141 -2.43 12.86 -3.06
C ALA A 141 -3.09 14.24 -2.88
N VAL A 142 -2.32 15.33 -3.03
CA VAL A 142 -2.83 16.70 -2.98
C VAL A 142 -3.78 16.98 -4.14
N ALA A 143 -3.42 16.60 -5.37
CA ALA A 143 -4.32 16.73 -6.52
C ALA A 143 -5.62 15.94 -6.32
N GLY A 144 -5.52 14.74 -5.74
CA GLY A 144 -6.64 13.88 -5.40
C GLY A 144 -7.64 14.53 -4.46
N LEU A 145 -7.19 15.36 -3.49
CA LEU A 145 -8.09 16.07 -2.57
C LEU A 145 -9.08 16.99 -3.30
N PHE A 146 -8.67 17.59 -4.42
CA PHE A 146 -9.56 18.45 -5.21
C PHE A 146 -10.67 17.66 -5.91
N VAL A 147 -10.49 16.35 -6.08
CA VAL A 147 -11.48 15.46 -6.71
C VAL A 147 -12.32 14.73 -5.67
N THR A 148 -11.67 14.13 -4.66
CA THR A 148 -12.32 13.27 -3.66
C THR A 148 -12.87 14.05 -2.47
N GLY A 149 -12.48 15.32 -2.31
CA GLY A 149 -12.64 16.05 -1.06
C GLY A 149 -11.82 15.43 0.08
N ILE A 150 -12.11 15.91 1.30
CA ILE A 150 -11.51 15.40 2.53
C ILE A 150 -12.32 14.20 3.01
N SER A 151 -11.74 13.01 2.86
CA SER A 151 -12.28 11.73 3.31
C SER A 151 -11.23 10.99 4.13
N ARG A 152 -11.63 9.94 4.85
CA ARG A 152 -10.68 9.05 5.56
C ARG A 152 -9.56 8.55 4.65
N ASN A 153 -9.91 8.12 3.42
CA ASN A 153 -8.96 7.55 2.47
C ASN A 153 -8.01 8.60 1.90
N SER A 154 -8.52 9.78 1.53
CA SER A 154 -7.69 10.86 0.98
C SER A 154 -6.80 11.51 2.05
N ALA A 155 -7.29 11.61 3.29
CA ALA A 155 -6.48 11.98 4.44
C ALA A 155 -5.34 10.99 4.73
N GLY A 156 -5.64 9.69 4.74
CA GLY A 156 -4.62 8.65 4.92
C GLY A 156 -3.57 8.68 3.82
N ALA A 157 -4.00 8.79 2.55
CA ALA A 157 -3.10 8.90 1.40
C ALA A 157 -2.18 10.13 1.49
N LEU A 158 -2.73 11.28 1.88
CA LEU A 158 -1.97 12.50 2.09
C LEU A 158 -0.94 12.32 3.23
N GLY A 159 -1.37 11.78 4.37
CA GLY A 159 -0.50 11.54 5.53
C GLY A 159 0.68 10.66 5.16
N VAL A 160 0.44 9.52 4.50
CA VAL A 160 1.50 8.61 4.03
C VAL A 160 2.45 9.31 3.06
N ALA A 161 1.92 10.01 2.05
CA ALA A 161 2.74 10.58 0.99
C ALA A 161 3.57 11.77 1.46
N VAL A 162 2.97 12.70 2.22
CA VAL A 162 3.63 13.91 2.72
C VAL A 162 4.65 13.56 3.80
N ALA A 163 4.28 12.74 4.79
CA ALA A 163 5.23 12.33 5.82
C ALA A 163 6.37 11.51 5.21
N GLY A 164 6.08 10.63 4.25
CA GLY A 164 7.11 9.89 3.52
C GLY A 164 8.11 10.82 2.83
N ALA A 165 7.63 11.86 2.13
CA ALA A 165 8.48 12.86 1.48
C ALA A 165 9.35 13.63 2.49
N VAL A 166 8.73 14.14 3.56
CA VAL A 166 9.41 14.93 4.60
C VAL A 166 10.45 14.09 5.35
N VAL A 167 10.05 12.92 5.85
CA VAL A 167 10.92 12.04 6.62
C VAL A 167 12.08 11.54 5.77
N TRP A 168 11.81 11.16 4.51
CA TRP A 168 12.87 10.73 3.60
C TRP A 168 13.86 11.87 3.30
N ALA A 169 13.38 13.09 3.07
CA ALA A 169 14.24 14.24 2.81
C ALA A 169 15.11 14.62 4.03
N LEU A 170 14.60 14.42 5.26
CA LEU A 170 15.31 14.78 6.48
C LEU A 170 16.26 13.68 6.98
N LEU A 171 15.87 12.41 6.84
CA LEU A 171 16.53 11.28 7.52
C LEU A 171 16.94 10.15 6.56
N GLY A 172 16.63 10.25 5.27
CA GLY A 172 16.88 9.17 4.31
C GLY A 172 18.34 8.75 4.22
N ASP A 173 19.26 9.72 4.27
CA ASP A 173 20.71 9.47 4.23
C ASP A 173 21.27 8.87 5.52
N SER A 174 20.53 8.99 6.63
CA SER A 174 20.92 8.43 7.92
C SER A 174 20.56 6.95 8.05
N ILE A 175 19.70 6.40 7.17
CA ILE A 175 19.22 5.02 7.26
C ILE A 175 20.38 4.06 6.98
N PRO A 176 20.78 3.21 7.96
CA PRO A 176 21.93 2.33 7.83
C PRO A 176 21.65 1.17 6.85
N GLU A 177 22.73 0.57 6.34
CA GLU A 177 22.60 -0.72 5.66
C GLU A 177 22.19 -1.81 6.66
N PRO A 178 21.20 -2.64 6.32
CA PRO A 178 20.63 -3.58 7.27
C PRO A 178 21.57 -4.77 7.58
N THR A 179 21.77 -5.07 8.86
CA THR A 179 22.38 -6.32 9.35
C THR A 179 21.33 -7.42 9.50
N ARG A 180 21.74 -8.69 9.53
CA ARG A 180 20.78 -9.81 9.67
C ARG A 180 19.95 -9.73 10.96
N HIS A 181 20.59 -9.33 12.07
CA HIS A 181 19.93 -9.18 13.36
C HIS A 181 19.05 -7.92 13.39
N GLY A 182 19.55 -6.80 12.87
CA GLY A 182 18.79 -5.56 12.75
C GLY A 182 17.52 -5.72 11.91
N VAL A 183 17.58 -6.45 10.79
CA VAL A 183 16.37 -6.76 9.97
C VAL A 183 15.31 -7.48 10.78
N GLY A 184 15.70 -8.47 11.60
CA GLY A 184 14.76 -9.21 12.45
C GLY A 184 14.06 -8.29 13.46
N ILE A 185 14.83 -7.45 14.13
CA ILE A 185 14.30 -6.48 15.11
C ILE A 185 13.43 -5.43 14.43
N THR A 186 13.89 -4.83 13.32
CA THR A 186 13.13 -3.87 12.52
C THR A 186 11.81 -4.46 12.03
N ALA A 187 11.80 -5.69 11.55
CA ALA A 187 10.58 -6.36 11.09
C ALA A 187 9.58 -6.55 12.24
N LEU A 188 10.05 -7.01 13.41
CA LEU A 188 9.22 -7.19 14.60
C LEU A 188 8.61 -5.86 15.06
N LEU A 189 9.44 -4.82 15.21
CA LEU A 189 8.99 -3.47 15.57
C LEU A 189 8.01 -2.92 14.54
N GLY A 190 8.22 -3.22 13.25
CA GLY A 190 7.32 -2.86 12.16
C GLY A 190 5.94 -3.48 12.31
N VAL A 191 5.88 -4.79 12.54
CA VAL A 191 4.60 -5.50 12.75
C VAL A 191 3.86 -4.95 13.96
N VAL A 192 4.55 -4.75 15.08
CA VAL A 192 3.93 -4.25 16.32
C VAL A 192 3.42 -2.82 16.15
N SER A 193 4.27 -1.91 15.63
CA SER A 193 3.90 -0.50 15.47
C SER A 193 2.78 -0.28 14.46
N VAL A 194 2.89 -0.87 13.26
CA VAL A 194 1.86 -0.75 12.22
C VAL A 194 0.57 -1.44 12.66
N GLY A 195 0.66 -2.63 13.27
CA GLY A 195 -0.51 -3.35 13.78
C GLY A 195 -1.26 -2.55 14.85
N THR A 196 -0.53 -1.95 15.79
CA THR A 196 -1.11 -1.11 16.85
C THR A 196 -1.78 0.13 16.27
N LEU A 197 -1.10 0.84 15.36
CA LEU A 197 -1.65 2.03 14.70
C LEU A 197 -2.92 1.71 13.90
N LEU A 198 -2.91 0.62 13.15
CA LEU A 198 -4.09 0.16 12.41
C LEU A 198 -5.24 -0.17 13.38
N GLY A 199 -4.98 -0.93 14.44
CA GLY A 199 -5.98 -1.26 15.47
C GLY A 199 -6.64 0.01 16.05
N VAL A 200 -5.83 0.98 16.45
CA VAL A 200 -6.31 2.28 16.96
C VAL A 200 -7.17 3.01 15.93
N THR A 201 -6.76 3.06 14.66
CA THR A 201 -7.54 3.75 13.61
C THR A 201 -8.86 3.07 13.27
N PHE A 202 -8.94 1.75 13.39
CA PHE A 202 -10.18 1.00 13.16
C PHE A 202 -11.15 1.10 14.33
N GLU A 203 -10.64 1.10 15.55
CA GLU A 203 -11.48 1.09 16.76
C GLU A 203 -12.02 2.48 17.11
N LEU A 204 -11.21 3.54 16.93
CA LEU A 204 -11.58 4.89 17.37
C LEU A 204 -12.32 5.73 16.30
N ASP A 205 -12.47 5.20 15.09
CA ASP A 205 -13.03 5.89 13.92
C ASP A 205 -12.68 7.41 13.83
N PRO A 206 -11.39 7.80 13.88
CA PRO A 206 -11.00 9.19 14.05
C PRO A 206 -11.37 10.08 12.86
N THR A 207 -11.40 11.40 13.11
CA THR A 207 -11.64 12.41 12.06
C THR A 207 -10.55 12.37 10.98
N PRO A 208 -10.84 12.81 9.73
CA PRO A 208 -9.86 12.82 8.65
C PRO A 208 -8.56 13.54 9.01
N GLY A 209 -8.62 14.66 9.75
CA GLY A 209 -7.41 15.36 10.20
C GLY A 209 -6.52 14.48 11.09
N VAL A 210 -7.12 13.74 12.03
CA VAL A 210 -6.39 12.82 12.91
C VAL A 210 -5.84 11.63 12.10
N ILE A 211 -6.56 11.15 11.10
CA ILE A 211 -6.08 10.07 10.21
C ILE A 211 -4.82 10.52 9.44
N THR A 212 -4.79 11.75 8.92
CA THR A 212 -3.59 12.29 8.27
C THR A 212 -2.38 12.26 9.22
N LEU A 213 -2.58 12.66 10.48
CA LEU A 213 -1.52 12.66 11.49
C LEU A 213 -1.08 11.24 11.86
N LEU A 214 -2.01 10.31 12.10
CA LEU A 214 -1.70 8.92 12.45
C LEU A 214 -1.01 8.18 11.29
N ALA A 215 -1.50 8.36 10.05
CA ALA A 215 -0.89 7.79 8.87
C ALA A 215 0.51 8.36 8.60
N GLY A 216 0.69 9.67 8.83
CA GLY A 216 1.98 10.33 8.74
C GLY A 216 2.96 9.83 9.80
N LEU A 217 2.52 9.72 11.06
CA LEU A 217 3.31 9.19 12.16
C LEU A 217 3.70 7.73 11.92
N GLY A 218 2.75 6.90 11.49
CA GLY A 218 3.01 5.51 11.13
C GLY A 218 4.03 5.37 9.99
N THR A 219 3.94 6.23 8.98
CA THR A 219 4.92 6.26 7.88
C THR A 219 6.29 6.71 8.37
N GLY A 220 6.35 7.74 9.21
CA GLY A 220 7.60 8.22 9.79
C GLY A 220 8.28 7.17 10.65
N VAL A 221 7.53 6.50 11.53
CA VAL A 221 8.02 5.35 12.30
C VAL A 221 8.54 4.28 11.34
N LEU A 222 7.72 3.82 10.40
CA LEU A 222 8.09 2.76 9.46
C LEU A 222 9.41 3.04 8.73
N LEU A 223 9.63 4.29 8.31
CA LEU A 223 10.85 4.71 7.60
C LEU A 223 12.08 4.81 8.51
N THR A 224 11.91 5.11 9.80
CA THR A 224 13.02 5.23 10.76
C THR A 224 13.28 3.96 11.57
N LEU A 225 12.41 2.96 11.51
CA LEU A 225 12.59 1.67 12.20
C LEU A 225 13.94 0.97 11.96
N PRO A 226 14.57 1.03 10.77
CA PRO A 226 15.91 0.49 10.59
C PRO A 226 16.95 1.12 11.52
N LEU A 227 16.85 2.43 11.82
CA LEU A 227 17.75 3.11 12.77
C LEU A 227 17.66 2.49 14.17
N ALA A 228 16.43 2.30 14.65
CA ALA A 228 16.19 1.69 15.95
C ALA A 228 16.58 0.20 15.98
N GLY A 229 16.31 -0.53 14.89
CA GLY A 229 16.63 -1.94 14.78
C GLY A 229 18.13 -2.20 14.82
N GLU A 230 18.93 -1.42 14.08
CA GLU A 230 20.39 -1.55 14.11
C GLU A 230 20.98 -1.13 15.46
N GLN A 231 20.52 -0.01 16.04
CA GLN A 231 20.98 0.41 17.39
C GLN A 231 20.68 -0.61 18.49
N LEU A 232 19.58 -1.36 18.36
CA LEU A 232 19.23 -2.43 19.28
C LEU A 232 20.02 -3.71 18.99
N ALA A 233 20.29 -4.01 17.71
CA ALA A 233 21.10 -5.15 17.33
C ALA A 233 22.55 -5.02 17.81
N GLU A 234 23.13 -3.82 17.81
CA GLU A 234 24.49 -3.57 18.33
C GLU A 234 24.64 -3.89 19.84
N LYS A 235 23.54 -4.03 20.59
CA LYS A 235 23.55 -4.33 22.02
C LYS A 235 23.56 -5.83 22.36
N TYR A 236 23.44 -6.72 21.36
CA TYR A 236 23.34 -8.18 21.51
C TYR A 236 24.30 -8.91 20.57
#